data_AF-A0A8E4GF09-F1
#
_entry.id   AF-A0A8E4GF09-F1
#
_cell.length_a   1.000
_cell.length_b   1.000
_cell.length_c   1.000
_cell.angle_alpha   90.00
_cell.angle_beta   90.00
_cell.angle_gamma   90.00
#
_symmetry.space_group_name_H-M   'P 1'
#
loop_
_entity.id
_entity.type
_entity.pdbx_description
1 polymer ?
#
loop_
_entity_poly.entity_id
_entity_poly.type
_entity_poly.pdbx_seq_one_letter_code
_entity_poly.pdbx_strand_id
1 'polypeptide(L)'
;MGDAFKADDVIDYLNSTRPNPNSLIRDEAGSVANSEVVNYFRVEGGGTGTATSKNRITANSDGSISINPGCSGQLCVSVGAADHAVYYLSNKRPDGSVIVFEVDASLHGEIMNSAIPQRPIPGIPRDPKAPKIVDPNKPGTALELPKVWESLLENGSRNARVYTHDEFLKEFGK
;
A
#
# COMPACT_ATOMS: atom_id res chain seq x y z
N MET A 1 -28.31 47.68 8.44
CA MET A 1 -26.95 47.29 8.86
C MET A 1 -26.82 45.80 8.60
N GLY A 2 -25.99 45.40 7.64
CA GLY A 2 -25.66 43.99 7.42
C GLY A 2 -24.48 43.63 8.30
N ASP A 3 -24.65 42.64 9.16
CA ASP A 3 -23.55 42.11 9.96
C ASP A 3 -22.55 41.44 9.03
N ALA A 4 -21.29 41.86 9.13
CA ALA A 4 -20.19 41.27 8.38
C ALA A 4 -19.94 39.85 8.90
N PHE A 5 -19.93 38.87 7.99
CA PHE A 5 -19.51 37.49 8.25
C PHE A 5 -18.12 37.50 8.91
N LYS A 6 -18.02 36.99 10.14
CA LYS A 6 -16.75 36.94 10.87
C LYS A 6 -15.96 35.72 10.42
N ALA A 7 -14.63 35.80 10.47
CA ALA A 7 -13.76 34.68 10.08
C ALA A 7 -14.04 33.41 10.91
N ASP A 8 -14.48 33.57 12.15
CA ASP A 8 -14.84 32.47 13.04
C ASP A 8 -16.12 31.73 12.55
N ASP A 9 -17.07 32.45 11.94
CA ASP A 9 -18.28 31.85 11.37
C ASP A 9 -17.95 30.96 10.15
N VAL A 10 -16.87 31.27 9.43
CA VAL A 10 -16.37 30.47 8.29
C VAL A 10 -15.68 29.19 8.77
N ILE A 11 -14.93 29.27 9.89
CA ILE A 11 -14.29 28.09 10.49
C ILE A 11 -15.34 27.14 11.06
N ASP A 12 -16.37 27.65 11.74
CA ASP A 12 -17.46 26.83 12.27
C ASP A 12 -18.30 26.20 11.16
N TYR A 13 -18.59 26.92 10.07
CA TYR A 13 -19.26 26.35 8.90
C TYR A 13 -18.42 25.22 8.27
N LEU A 14 -17.13 25.46 8.03
CA LEU A 14 -16.22 24.45 7.48
C LEU A 14 -16.05 23.23 8.40
N ASN A 15 -16.11 23.39 9.73
CA ASN A 15 -16.05 22.29 10.67
C ASN A 15 -17.38 21.52 10.78
N SER A 16 -18.53 22.19 10.60
CA SER A 16 -19.85 21.54 10.61
C SER A 16 -20.14 20.70 9.36
N THR A 17 -19.52 21.02 8.23
CA THR A 17 -19.70 20.29 6.96
C THR A 17 -18.60 19.27 6.67
N ARG A 18 -17.57 19.19 7.52
CA ARG A 18 -16.54 18.14 7.41
C ARG A 18 -17.10 16.86 8.00
N PRO A 19 -17.17 15.75 7.22
CA PRO A 19 -17.52 14.47 7.80
C PRO A 19 -16.51 14.14 8.91
N ASN A 20 -17.02 13.77 10.08
CA ASN A 20 -16.19 13.36 11.21
C ASN A 20 -15.41 12.10 10.81
N PRO A 21 -14.07 12.11 10.81
CA PRO A 21 -13.28 10.94 10.38
C PRO A 21 -13.43 9.73 11.32
N ASN A 22 -14.10 9.88 12.47
CA ASN A 22 -14.40 8.82 13.43
C ASN A 22 -15.91 8.60 13.68
N SER A 23 -16.82 9.15 12.85
CA SER A 23 -18.24 8.75 12.99
C SER A 23 -18.46 7.38 12.38
N LEU A 24 -18.43 6.34 13.21
CA LEU A 24 -18.92 5.02 12.85
C LEU A 24 -20.42 5.13 12.51
N ILE A 25 -20.76 5.15 11.22
CA ILE A 25 -22.14 4.94 10.79
C ILE A 25 -22.44 3.47 11.05
N ARG A 26 -23.20 3.21 12.11
CA ARG A 26 -23.76 1.90 12.42
C ARG A 26 -25.13 1.84 11.78
N ASP A 27 -25.30 0.97 10.80
CA ASP A 27 -26.64 0.58 10.37
C ASP A 27 -27.29 -0.29 11.46
N GLU A 28 -28.60 -0.18 11.64
CA GLU A 28 -29.37 -0.87 12.70
C GLU A 28 -29.29 -2.41 12.65
N ALA A 29 -28.63 -2.99 11.64
CA ALA A 29 -28.41 -4.43 11.46
C ALA A 29 -27.01 -4.94 11.87
N GLY A 30 -26.10 -4.09 12.34
CA GLY A 30 -24.78 -4.53 12.85
C GLY A 30 -23.79 -5.03 11.79
N SER A 31 -23.99 -4.71 10.50
CA SER A 31 -22.99 -4.96 9.46
C SER A 31 -21.83 -3.97 9.58
N VAL A 32 -20.60 -4.49 9.63
CA VAL A 32 -19.36 -3.70 9.65
C VAL A 32 -19.33 -2.83 8.38
N ALA A 33 -19.35 -1.51 8.55
CA ALA A 33 -19.17 -0.56 7.46
C ALA A 33 -17.93 -0.95 6.65
N ASN A 34 -18.05 -0.91 5.33
CA ASN A 34 -17.02 -1.29 4.37
C ASN A 34 -15.72 -0.52 4.70
N SER A 35 -14.79 -1.14 5.44
CA SER A 35 -13.47 -0.56 5.71
C SER A 35 -12.80 -0.40 4.35
N GLU A 36 -12.64 0.84 3.91
CA GLU A 36 -11.93 1.15 2.67
C GLU A 36 -10.55 0.51 2.73
N VAL A 37 -10.17 -0.14 1.64
CA VAL A 37 -8.91 -0.87 1.50
C VAL A 37 -8.18 -0.46 0.26
N VAL A 38 -6.87 -0.65 0.30
CA VAL A 38 -5.98 -0.43 -0.83
C VAL A 38 -5.30 -1.74 -1.17
N ASN A 39 -5.30 -2.10 -2.46
CA ASN A 39 -4.61 -3.28 -2.95
C ASN A 39 -3.10 -3.06 -2.93
N TYR A 40 -2.40 -4.06 -2.42
CA TYR A 40 -0.95 -4.16 -2.43
C TYR A 40 -0.55 -5.37 -3.26
N PHE A 41 0.54 -5.21 -4.01
CA PHE A 41 1.04 -6.21 -4.95
C PHE A 41 2.52 -6.45 -4.73
N ARG A 42 2.90 -7.70 -4.47
CA ARG A 42 4.28 -8.13 -4.30
C ARG A 42 4.63 -9.14 -5.39
N VAL A 43 5.50 -8.72 -6.33
CA VAL A 43 6.03 -9.61 -7.37
C VAL A 43 7.19 -10.43 -6.81
N GLU A 44 7.12 -11.76 -6.92
CA GLU A 44 8.11 -12.72 -6.42
C GLU A 44 8.56 -13.72 -7.50
N GLY A 45 9.75 -14.28 -7.32
CA GLY A 45 10.37 -15.14 -8.31
C GLY A 45 10.65 -14.44 -9.64
N GLY A 46 10.55 -15.22 -10.72
CA GLY A 46 10.71 -14.79 -12.11
C GLY A 46 12.11 -14.31 -12.49
N GLY A 47 12.34 -14.15 -13.80
CA GLY A 47 13.63 -13.69 -14.33
C GLY A 47 14.82 -14.62 -14.02
N THR A 48 16.04 -14.16 -14.30
CA THR A 48 17.27 -14.95 -14.13
C THR A 48 18.35 -14.18 -13.37
N GLY A 49 19.18 -14.91 -12.62
CA GLY A 49 20.33 -14.34 -11.89
C GLY A 49 19.93 -13.30 -10.84
N THR A 50 20.55 -12.12 -10.90
CA THR A 50 20.28 -11.02 -9.97
C THR A 50 18.94 -10.32 -10.20
N ALA A 51 18.25 -10.65 -11.31
CA ALA A 51 16.92 -10.14 -11.58
C ALA A 51 15.82 -10.94 -10.86
N THR A 52 16.11 -12.06 -10.21
CA THR A 52 15.07 -12.84 -9.52
C THR A 52 14.63 -12.18 -8.22
N SER A 53 13.32 -11.98 -8.07
CA SER A 53 12.75 -11.42 -6.83
C SER A 53 12.72 -12.49 -5.74
N LYS A 54 13.11 -12.13 -4.52
CA LYS A 54 13.07 -13.06 -3.38
C LYS A 54 11.61 -13.32 -2.98
N ASN A 55 11.33 -14.59 -2.70
CA ASN A 55 10.07 -15.01 -2.10
C ASN A 55 10.08 -14.64 -0.61
N ARG A 56 9.18 -13.76 -0.20
CA ARG A 56 9.16 -13.14 1.13
C ARG A 56 7.81 -13.21 1.79
N ILE A 57 6.72 -13.15 1.03
CA ILE A 57 5.37 -13.12 1.58
C ILE A 57 4.70 -14.48 1.35
N THR A 58 4.15 -15.03 2.43
CA THR A 58 3.19 -16.13 2.36
C THR A 58 1.78 -15.57 2.49
N ALA A 59 0.89 -15.89 1.55
CA ALA A 59 -0.54 -15.67 1.72
C ALA A 59 -1.11 -16.85 2.54
N ASN A 60 -1.69 -16.55 3.69
CA ASN A 60 -2.22 -17.56 4.60
C ASN A 60 -3.65 -17.96 4.22
N SER A 61 -4.10 -19.13 4.68
CA SER A 61 -5.43 -19.65 4.35
C SER A 61 -6.58 -18.82 4.93
N ASP A 62 -6.32 -18.04 5.98
CA ASP A 62 -7.28 -17.10 6.58
C ASP A 62 -7.32 -15.73 5.85
N GLY A 63 -6.53 -15.57 4.79
CA GLY A 63 -6.41 -14.33 4.03
C GLY A 63 -5.45 -13.31 4.62
N SER A 64 -4.79 -13.58 5.74
CA SER A 64 -3.68 -12.75 6.24
C SER A 64 -2.39 -13.00 5.44
N ILE A 65 -1.34 -12.22 5.73
CA ILE A 65 0.00 -12.48 5.21
C ILE A 65 0.99 -12.80 6.33
N SER A 66 2.05 -13.52 6.00
CA SER A 66 3.25 -13.64 6.82
C SER A 66 4.48 -13.24 6.03
N ILE A 67 5.35 -12.43 6.62
CA ILE A 67 6.56 -11.91 5.99
C ILE A 67 7.77 -12.60 6.60
N ASN A 68 8.59 -13.26 5.78
CA ASN A 68 9.75 -14.00 6.26
C ASN A 68 10.79 -13.05 6.92
N PRO A 69 11.01 -13.15 8.24
CA PRO A 69 11.88 -12.21 8.96
C PRO A 69 13.37 -12.41 8.67
N GLY A 70 13.77 -13.56 8.12
CA GLY A 70 15.17 -13.90 7.81
C GLY A 70 15.71 -13.22 6.55
N CYS A 71 14.87 -12.46 5.85
CA CYS A 71 15.21 -11.85 4.59
C CYS A 71 15.88 -10.47 4.79
N SER A 72 17.10 -10.29 4.27
CA SER A 72 17.80 -8.99 4.31
C SER A 72 17.24 -8.01 3.27
N GLY A 73 17.09 -6.74 3.64
CA GLY A 73 16.57 -5.66 2.79
C GLY A 73 15.13 -5.27 3.08
N GLN A 74 14.67 -4.23 2.39
CA GLN A 74 13.32 -3.66 2.53
C GLN A 74 12.31 -4.41 1.65
N LEU A 75 11.04 -4.39 2.05
CA LEU A 75 9.96 -5.04 1.30
C LEU A 75 9.50 -4.11 0.17
N CYS A 76 9.67 -4.54 -1.08
CA CYS A 76 9.18 -3.80 -2.25
C CYS A 76 7.76 -4.22 -2.59
N VAL A 77 6.83 -3.27 -2.68
CA VAL A 77 5.42 -3.50 -3.05
C VAL A 77 4.94 -2.43 -4.01
N SER A 78 3.98 -2.78 -4.86
CA SER A 78 3.16 -1.81 -5.59
C SER A 78 1.87 -1.56 -4.81
N VAL A 79 1.33 -0.34 -4.86
CA VAL A 79 0.15 0.06 -4.07
C VAL A 79 -0.90 0.75 -4.93
N GLY A 80 -2.17 0.51 -4.60
CA GLY A 80 -3.31 1.08 -5.32
C GLY A 80 -3.61 0.31 -6.60
N ALA A 81 -3.14 0.84 -7.73
CA ALA A 81 -3.35 0.22 -9.04
C ALA A 81 -2.25 -0.82 -9.36
N ALA A 82 -2.60 -1.80 -10.18
CA ALA A 82 -1.73 -2.94 -10.49
C ALA A 82 -0.63 -2.61 -11.51
N ASP A 83 -0.63 -1.43 -12.15
CA ASP A 83 0.23 -1.10 -13.29
C ASP A 83 1.72 -1.33 -13.04
N HIS A 84 2.20 -1.02 -11.83
CA HIS A 84 3.60 -1.23 -11.48
C HIS A 84 3.95 -2.72 -11.38
N ALA A 85 3.06 -3.51 -10.78
CA ALA A 85 3.21 -4.96 -10.68
C ALA A 85 3.13 -5.62 -12.06
N VAL A 86 2.17 -5.20 -12.89
CA VAL A 86 2.05 -5.62 -14.30
C VAL A 86 3.33 -5.31 -15.05
N TYR A 87 3.86 -4.08 -14.95
CA TYR A 87 5.10 -3.70 -15.62
C TYR A 87 6.25 -4.64 -15.24
N TYR A 88 6.48 -4.89 -13.95
CA TYR A 88 7.58 -5.74 -13.51
C TYR A 88 7.37 -7.20 -13.90
N LEU A 89 6.16 -7.73 -13.75
CA LEU A 89 5.85 -9.11 -14.11
C LEU A 89 6.08 -9.34 -15.61
N SER A 90 5.58 -8.45 -16.48
CA SER A 90 5.71 -8.59 -17.94
C SER A 90 7.12 -8.31 -18.47
N ASN A 91 7.87 -7.38 -17.86
CA ASN A 91 9.11 -6.88 -18.47
C ASN A 91 10.39 -7.31 -17.74
N LYS A 92 10.30 -7.67 -16.45
CA LYS A 92 11.46 -7.83 -15.57
C LYS A 92 11.46 -9.15 -14.81
N ARG A 93 10.30 -9.77 -14.64
CA ARG A 93 10.08 -11.00 -13.86
C ARG A 93 9.19 -11.96 -14.66
N PRO A 94 9.57 -12.34 -15.89
CA PRO A 94 8.85 -13.39 -16.62
C PRO A 94 8.81 -14.64 -15.74
N ASP A 95 7.69 -15.36 -15.78
CA ASP A 95 7.41 -16.54 -14.95
C ASP A 95 7.37 -16.29 -13.42
N GLY A 96 7.37 -15.02 -13.00
CA GLY A 96 7.12 -14.65 -11.61
C GLY A 96 5.67 -14.88 -11.18
N SER A 97 5.44 -14.76 -9.89
CA SER A 97 4.10 -14.74 -9.29
C SER A 97 3.85 -13.40 -8.60
N VAL A 98 2.59 -13.12 -8.30
CA VAL A 98 2.19 -11.93 -7.55
C VAL A 98 1.36 -12.31 -6.35
N ILE A 99 1.80 -11.88 -5.16
CA ILE A 99 0.97 -11.90 -3.97
C ILE A 99 0.16 -10.61 -3.97
N VAL A 100 -1.15 -10.75 -3.94
CA VAL A 100 -2.12 -9.64 -3.86
C VAL A 100 -2.77 -9.71 -2.51
N PHE A 101 -2.83 -8.58 -1.80
CA PHE A 101 -3.49 -8.47 -0.51
C PHE A 101 -4.06 -7.06 -0.33
N GLU A 102 -5.06 -6.94 0.51
CA GLU A 102 -5.68 -5.67 0.86
C GLU A 102 -5.09 -5.14 2.16
N VAL A 103 -4.85 -3.83 2.23
CA VAL A 103 -4.42 -3.13 3.45
C VAL A 103 -5.48 -2.10 3.82
N ASP A 104 -5.83 -2.00 5.09
CA ASP A 104 -6.78 -1.00 5.59
C ASP A 104 -6.32 0.43 5.22
N ALA A 105 -7.26 1.27 4.78
CA ALA A 105 -6.96 2.64 4.33
C ALA A 105 -6.24 3.49 5.39
N SER A 106 -6.52 3.26 6.69
CA SER A 106 -5.81 3.94 7.78
C SER A 106 -4.32 3.61 7.80
N LEU A 107 -3.96 2.32 7.71
CA LEU A 107 -2.57 1.89 7.67
C LEU A 107 -1.89 2.32 6.37
N HIS A 108 -2.60 2.23 5.24
CA HIS A 108 -2.10 2.78 3.98
C HIS A 108 -1.78 4.27 4.09
N GLY A 109 -2.70 5.06 4.67
CA GLY A 109 -2.50 6.49 4.90
C GLY A 109 -1.28 6.78 5.80
N GLU A 110 -1.08 6.02 6.86
CA GLU A 110 0.09 6.14 7.73
C GLU A 110 1.41 5.88 6.98
N ILE A 111 1.45 4.82 6.16
CA ILE A 111 2.59 4.47 5.32
C ILE A 111 2.89 5.61 4.33
N MET A 112 1.86 6.09 3.61
CA MET A 112 2.03 7.11 2.57
C MET A 112 2.43 8.47 3.16
N ASN A 113 1.84 8.87 4.29
CA ASN A 113 2.19 10.11 4.98
C ASN A 113 3.63 10.10 5.53
N SER A 114 4.16 8.92 5.84
CA SER A 114 5.54 8.73 6.31
C SER A 114 6.54 8.51 5.17
N ALA A 115 6.08 8.34 3.93
CA ALA A 115 6.93 7.96 2.82
C ALA A 115 7.79 9.13 2.34
N ILE A 116 9.07 8.84 2.06
CA ILE A 116 10.05 9.81 1.57
C ILE A 116 10.58 9.43 0.18
N PRO A 117 11.17 10.36 -0.60
CA PRO A 117 11.81 10.00 -1.86
C PRO A 117 12.93 8.96 -1.68
N GLN A 118 13.12 8.07 -2.67
CA GLN A 118 14.22 7.09 -2.62
C GLN A 118 15.60 7.75 -2.59
N ARG A 119 15.81 8.80 -3.40
CA ARG A 119 17.08 9.54 -3.46
C ARG A 119 17.20 10.49 -2.26
N PRO A 120 18.34 10.51 -1.56
CA PRO A 120 18.60 11.51 -0.52
C PRO A 120 18.54 12.93 -1.09
N ILE A 121 17.99 13.85 -0.30
CA ILE A 121 18.03 15.29 -0.60
C ILE A 121 19.20 15.88 0.19
N PRO A 122 20.15 16.58 -0.44
CA PRO A 122 21.29 17.18 0.25
C PRO A 122 20.84 18.08 1.42
N GLY A 123 21.46 17.90 2.59
CA GLY A 123 21.17 18.70 3.79
C GLY A 123 19.91 18.29 4.57
N ILE A 124 19.14 17.32 4.10
CA ILE A 124 17.95 16.81 4.81
C ILE A 124 18.28 15.44 5.44
N PRO A 125 18.26 15.32 6.78
CA PRO A 125 18.40 14.02 7.45
C PRO A 125 17.33 13.02 6.99
N ARG A 126 17.70 11.76 6.80
CA ARG A 126 16.75 10.68 6.49
C ARG A 126 16.40 9.90 7.75
N ASP A 127 15.11 9.68 7.95
CA ASP A 127 14.66 8.63 8.84
C ASP A 127 14.88 7.26 8.18
N PRO A 128 15.71 6.35 8.76
CA PRO A 128 15.89 5.00 8.25
C PRO A 128 14.63 4.12 8.35
N LYS A 129 13.63 4.53 9.15
CA LYS A 129 12.36 3.84 9.33
C LYS A 129 11.27 4.29 8.35
N ALA A 130 11.48 5.39 7.63
CA ALA A 130 10.51 5.89 6.67
C ALA A 130 10.40 4.96 5.44
N PRO A 131 9.19 4.61 4.99
CA PRO A 131 8.96 4.05 3.66
C PRO A 131 9.58 4.92 2.58
N LYS A 132 9.95 4.32 1.45
CA LYS A 132 10.45 5.08 0.30
C LYS A 132 9.54 4.91 -0.89
N ILE A 133 9.18 6.02 -1.54
CA ILE A 133 8.59 5.98 -2.88
C ILE A 133 9.71 5.71 -3.88
N VAL A 134 9.57 4.63 -4.64
CA VAL A 134 10.58 4.15 -5.61
C VAL A 134 10.01 4.10 -7.02
N ASP A 135 10.91 3.89 -7.99
CA ASP A 135 10.54 3.73 -9.40
C ASP A 135 9.63 4.85 -9.98
N PRO A 136 9.91 6.15 -9.72
CA PRO A 136 9.02 7.24 -10.12
C PRO A 136 8.84 7.41 -11.64
N ASN A 137 9.66 6.72 -12.45
CA ASN A 137 9.58 6.71 -13.91
C ASN A 137 8.96 5.40 -14.45
N LYS A 138 8.19 4.69 -13.62
CA LYS A 138 7.43 3.48 -13.95
C LYS A 138 5.95 3.75 -13.67
N PRO A 139 5.04 3.08 -14.39
CA PRO A 139 3.61 3.27 -14.16
C PRO A 139 3.22 2.76 -12.76
N GLY A 140 2.19 3.36 -12.16
CA GLY A 140 1.72 3.02 -10.82
C GLY A 140 2.60 3.59 -9.69
N THR A 141 2.31 3.20 -8.46
CA THR A 141 3.04 3.62 -7.25
C THR A 141 3.75 2.43 -6.62
N ALA A 142 5.02 2.60 -6.28
CA ALA A 142 5.83 1.58 -5.65
C ALA A 142 6.52 2.08 -4.39
N LEU A 143 6.60 1.20 -3.39
CA LEU A 143 7.21 1.47 -2.10
C LEU A 143 8.32 0.47 -1.79
N GLU A 144 9.38 0.94 -1.15
CA GLU A 144 10.30 0.12 -0.35
C GLU A 144 10.02 0.36 1.13
N LEU A 145 9.57 -0.67 1.84
CA LEU A 145 9.16 -0.62 3.23
C LEU A 145 10.27 -1.17 4.16
N PRO A 146 10.79 -0.36 5.10
CA PRO A 146 11.66 -0.85 6.15
C PRO A 146 11.01 -1.91 7.03
N LYS A 147 11.84 -2.75 7.65
CA LYS A 147 11.41 -3.90 8.46
C LYS A 147 10.41 -3.56 9.57
N VAL A 148 10.45 -2.32 10.09
CA VAL A 148 9.52 -1.87 11.14
C VAL A 148 8.05 -1.88 10.71
N TRP A 149 7.76 -1.89 9.40
CA TRP A 149 6.41 -1.92 8.86
C TRP A 149 5.87 -3.33 8.63
N GLU A 150 6.73 -4.36 8.68
CA GLU A 150 6.33 -5.74 8.35
C GLU A 150 5.22 -6.23 9.29
N SER A 151 5.37 -6.09 10.61
CA SER A 151 4.34 -6.53 11.56
C SER A 151 3.04 -5.73 11.48
N LEU A 152 3.10 -4.45 11.08
CA LEU A 152 1.89 -3.66 10.84
C LEU A 152 1.15 -4.18 9.60
N LEU A 153 1.87 -4.53 8.54
CA LEU A 153 1.27 -5.17 7.36
C LEU A 153 0.71 -6.55 7.70
N GLU A 154 1.41 -7.40 8.45
CA GLU A 154 0.89 -8.72 8.84
C GLU A 154 -0.44 -8.60 9.60
N ASN A 155 -0.58 -7.60 10.47
CA ASN A 155 -1.80 -7.37 11.26
C ASN A 155 -2.90 -6.61 10.50
N GLY A 156 -2.53 -5.73 9.58
CA GLY A 156 -3.44 -4.84 8.85
C GLY A 156 -3.75 -5.29 7.42
N SER A 157 -3.36 -6.51 7.05
CA SER A 157 -3.63 -7.10 5.73
C SER A 157 -4.72 -8.16 5.77
N ARG A 158 -5.49 -8.25 4.70
CA ARG A 158 -6.52 -9.27 4.50
C ARG A 158 -6.66 -9.70 3.04
N ASN A 159 -7.49 -10.70 2.79
CA ASN A 159 -7.83 -11.21 1.46
C ASN A 159 -6.60 -11.59 0.59
N ALA A 160 -5.50 -11.99 1.22
CA ALA A 160 -4.27 -12.35 0.55
C ALA A 160 -4.43 -13.57 -0.36
N ARG A 161 -3.91 -13.47 -1.59
CA ARG A 161 -3.96 -14.51 -2.63
C ARG A 161 -2.66 -14.50 -3.43
N VAL A 162 -2.29 -15.67 -3.95
CA VAL A 162 -1.18 -15.80 -4.90
C VAL A 162 -1.76 -16.00 -6.29
N TYR A 163 -1.29 -15.21 -7.25
CA TYR A 163 -1.58 -15.35 -8.66
C TYR A 163 -0.33 -15.82 -9.38
N THR A 164 -0.47 -16.83 -10.24
CA THR A 164 0.54 -17.14 -11.24
C THR A 164 0.68 -16.00 -12.25
N HIS A 165 1.72 -16.04 -13.08
CA HIS A 165 1.97 -15.03 -14.10
C HIS A 165 0.73 -14.75 -14.97
N ASP A 166 0.16 -15.82 -15.56
CA ASP A 166 -0.95 -15.72 -16.50
C ASP A 166 -2.25 -15.31 -15.82
N GLU A 167 -2.52 -15.84 -14.62
CA GLU A 167 -3.70 -15.46 -13.83
C GLU A 167 -3.67 -13.98 -13.47
N PHE A 168 -2.51 -13.47 -13.06
CA PHE A 168 -2.37 -12.07 -12.70
C PHE A 168 -2.60 -11.15 -13.90
N LEU A 169 -1.97 -11.43 -15.06
CA LEU A 169 -2.14 -10.61 -16.25
C LEU A 169 -3.56 -10.68 -16.81
N LYS A 170 -4.24 -11.82 -16.70
CA LYS A 170 -5.64 -11.95 -17.10
C LYS A 170 -6.57 -11.09 -16.25
N GLU A 171 -6.31 -11.02 -14.94
CA GLU A 171 -7.12 -10.28 -13.98
C GLU A 171 -6.81 -8.77 -14.02
N PHE A 172 -5.53 -8.41 -14.01
CA PHE A 172 -5.05 -7.04 -13.77
C PHE A 172 -4.32 -6.38 -14.94
N GLY A 173 -4.03 -7.10 -16.02
CA GLY A 173 -3.20 -6.59 -17.14
C GLY A 173 -3.96 -5.81 -18.22
N LYS A 174 -5.15 -5.30 -17.93
CA LYS A 174 -6.04 -4.62 -18.90
C LYS A 174 -5.84 -3.10 -18.91
#